data_AF-A0A2A3MNR7-F1
#
_entry.id   AF-A0A2A3MNR7-F1
#
_cell.length_a   1.000
_cell.length_b   1.000
_cell.length_c   1.000
_cell.angle_alpha   90.00
_cell.angle_beta   90.00
_cell.angle_gamma   90.00
#
_symmetry.space_group_name_H-M   'P 1'
#
loop_
_entity.id
_entity.type
_entity.pdbx_description
1 polymer ?
#
loop_
_entity_poly.entity_id
_entity_poly.type
_entity_poly.pdbx_seq_one_letter_code
_entity_poly.pdbx_strand_id
1 'polypeptide(L)'
;YLVAIGATLRLTYRNEAQAPSGEGVLGRVAAGVRLVLDDRRLTAIMIVTLIYNIFAWPTTSMVPVIGQDRLLPGAEGVGFLASMDGVGAFFGALLIAGLARPDRYGRLYVGGVASYCALMALFALLPHVLPSGVALLLAGLGGSGFSIM
;
A
#
# COMPACT_ATOMS: atom_id res chain seq x y z
N TYR A 1 10.58 2.84 -22.96
CA TYR A 1 11.55 1.82 -22.52
C TYR A 1 13.01 2.20 -22.77
N LEU A 2 13.41 2.65 -23.96
CA LEU A 2 14.81 3.01 -24.26
C LEU A 2 15.40 4.11 -23.35
N VAL A 3 14.59 5.10 -22.95
CA VAL A 3 15.01 6.17 -22.02
C VAL A 3 15.28 5.65 -20.60
N ALA A 4 14.50 4.67 -20.14
CA ALA A 4 14.69 4.05 -18.83
C ALA A 4 16.00 3.22 -18.78
N ILE A 5 16.33 2.55 -19.89
CA ILE A 5 17.59 1.80 -20.05
C ILE A 5 18.79 2.76 -20.08
N GLY A 6 18.68 3.87 -20.82
CA GLY A 6 19.73 4.89 -20.85
C GLY A 6 19.97 5.57 -19.49
N ALA A 7 18.92 5.76 -18.69
CA ALA A 7 19.01 6.33 -17.35
C ALA A 7 19.62 5.35 -16.34
N THR A 8 19.27 4.06 -16.42
CA THR A 8 19.84 3.02 -15.54
C THR A 8 21.33 2.77 -15.81
N LEU A 9 21.77 2.84 -17.07
CA LEU A 9 23.19 2.71 -17.40
C LEU A 9 24.05 3.89 -16.92
N ARG A 10 23.44 5.05 -16.64
CA ARG A 10 24.12 6.24 -16.11
C ARG A 10 24.12 6.33 -14.59
N LEU A 11 23.37 5.46 -13.93
CA LEU A 11 23.36 5.36 -12.47
C LEU A 11 24.60 4.61 -12.01
N THR A 12 25.66 5.34 -11.64
CA THR A 12 26.72 4.80 -10.80
C THR A 12 26.18 4.70 -9.37
N TYR A 13 25.56 3.57 -9.05
CA TYR A 13 25.12 3.27 -7.69
C TYR A 13 26.36 3.08 -6.79
N ARG A 14 26.77 4.15 -6.10
CA ARG A 14 27.85 4.10 -5.13
C ARG A 14 27.29 3.58 -3.81
N ASN A 15 27.32 2.26 -3.65
CA ASN A 15 27.01 1.62 -2.37
C ASN A 15 28.18 1.90 -1.41
N GLU A 16 28.01 2.83 -0.46
CA GLU A 16 29.02 3.08 0.58
C GLU A 16 29.08 1.95 1.63
N ALA A 17 28.14 1.01 1.60
CA ALA A 17 28.26 -0.25 2.31
C ALA A 17 29.17 -1.20 1.54
N GLN A 18 30.50 -1.02 1.65
CA GLN A 18 31.45 -2.08 1.35
C GLN A 18 31.17 -3.27 2.27
N ALA A 19 30.53 -4.31 1.72
CA ALA A 19 30.40 -5.59 2.40
C ALA A 19 31.81 -6.20 2.56
N PRO A 20 32.13 -6.79 3.73
CA PRO A 20 33.38 -7.52 3.89
C PRO A 20 33.45 -8.62 2.81
N SER A 21 34.51 -8.60 2.01
CA SER A 21 34.81 -9.63 1.03
C SER A 21 35.07 -10.95 1.76
N GLY A 22 34.04 -11.78 1.94
CA GLY A 22 34.12 -13.08 2.61
C GLY A 22 32.81 -13.62 3.22
N GLU A 23 31.78 -12.79 3.39
CA GLU A 23 30.52 -13.25 3.99
C GLU A 23 29.62 -14.01 3.00
N GLY A 24 29.24 -15.23 3.38
CA GLY A 24 28.24 -16.04 2.66
C GLY A 24 26.92 -15.28 2.47
N VAL A 25 26.14 -15.68 1.46
CA VAL A 25 24.86 -15.02 1.11
C VAL A 25 23.94 -14.89 2.34
N LEU A 26 23.88 -15.90 3.21
CA LEU A 26 23.12 -15.86 4.46
C LEU A 26 23.60 -14.79 5.45
N GLY A 27 24.92 -14.58 5.56
CA GLY A 27 25.51 -13.56 6.43
C GLY A 27 25.10 -12.16 6.00
N ARG A 28 25.05 -11.92 4.69
CA ARG A 28 24.59 -10.64 4.12
C ARG A 28 23.10 -10.40 4.35
N VAL A 29 22.27 -11.43 4.22
CA VAL A 29 20.83 -11.34 4.54
C VAL A 29 20.62 -11.06 6.03
N ALA A 30 21.32 -11.78 6.91
CA ALA A 30 21.23 -11.58 8.36
C ALA A 30 21.69 -10.17 8.78
N ALA A 31 22.78 -9.67 8.19
CA ALA A 31 23.25 -8.30 8.42
C ALA A 31 22.22 -7.25 7.97
N GLY A 32 21.59 -7.46 6.80
CA GLY A 32 20.51 -6.60 6.31
C GLY A 32 19.27 -6.59 7.21
N VAL A 33 18.85 -7.77 7.70
CA VAL A 33 17.74 -7.88 8.67
C VAL A 33 18.09 -7.15 9.96
N ARG A 34 19.29 -7.35 10.50
CA ARG A 34 19.74 -6.66 11.71
C ARG A 34 19.78 -5.14 11.54
N LEU A 35 20.24 -4.65 10.38
CA LEU A 35 20.24 -3.23 10.06
C LEU A 35 18.82 -2.62 10.07
N VAL A 36 17.84 -3.34 9.51
CA VAL A 36 16.43 -2.91 9.57
C VAL A 36 15.92 -2.87 11.02
N LEU A 37 16.29 -3.86 11.83
CA LEU A 37 15.86 -3.99 13.22
C LEU A 37 16.51 -2.94 14.15
N ASP A 38 17.74 -2.51 13.86
CA ASP A 38 18.45 -1.50 14.64
C ASP A 38 17.89 -0.07 14.37
N ASP A 39 17.34 0.18 13.17
CA ASP A 39 16.68 1.44 12.84
C ASP A 39 15.17 1.38 13.08
N ARG A 40 14.70 2.15 14.09
CA ARG A 40 13.27 2.23 14.46
C ARG A 40 12.36 2.65 13.31
N ARG A 41 12.82 3.51 12.40
CA ARG A 41 12.02 3.99 11.26
C ARG A 41 11.90 2.90 10.20
N LEU A 42 12.98 2.20 9.88
CA LEU A 42 12.94 1.06 8.95
C LEU A 42 12.08 -0.08 9.49
N THR A 43 12.23 -0.39 10.79
CA THR A 43 11.38 -1.36 11.48
C THR A 43 9.90 -0.96 11.40
N ALA A 44 9.57 0.31 11.65
CA ALA A 44 8.18 0.78 11.56
C ALA A 44 7.60 0.65 10.14
N ILE A 45 8.36 1.01 9.11
CA ILE A 45 7.95 0.83 7.70
C ILE A 45 7.71 -0.65 7.41
N MET A 46 8.63 -1.53 7.85
CA MET A 46 8.51 -2.98 7.64
C MET A 46 7.27 -3.56 8.34
N ILE A 47 7.01 -3.17 9.59
CA ILE A 47 5.85 -3.64 10.35
C ILE A 47 4.55 -3.19 9.68
N VAL A 48 4.45 -1.92 9.30
CA VAL A 48 3.25 -1.39 8.64
C VAL A 48 3.07 -2.03 7.26
N THR A 49 4.16 -2.29 6.55
CA THR A 49 4.15 -3.07 5.29
C THR A 49 3.60 -4.46 5.52
N LEU A 50 4.05 -5.15 6.56
CA LEU A 50 3.57 -6.47 6.91
C LEU A 50 2.07 -6.45 7.26
N ILE A 51 1.62 -5.46 8.05
CA ILE A 51 0.21 -5.26 8.38
C ILE A 51 -0.62 -5.05 7.12
N TYR A 52 -0.21 -4.13 6.24
CA TYR A 52 -0.93 -3.89 5.00
C TYR A 52 -1.01 -5.15 4.14
N ASN A 53 0.09 -5.90 4.04
CA ASN A 53 0.08 -7.12 3.22
C ASN A 53 -0.79 -8.25 3.81
N ILE A 54 -0.84 -8.38 5.13
CA ILE A 54 -1.63 -9.43 5.79
C ILE A 54 -3.11 -9.06 5.87
N PHE A 55 -3.45 -7.78 6.05
CA PHE A 55 -4.83 -7.36 6.31
C PHE A 55 -5.49 -6.66 5.11
N ALA A 56 -4.79 -5.78 4.39
CA ALA A 56 -5.39 -5.00 3.31
C ALA A 56 -5.60 -5.85 2.04
N TRP A 57 -4.54 -6.47 1.54
CA TRP A 57 -4.61 -7.26 0.30
C TRP A 57 -5.64 -8.40 0.34
N PRO A 58 -5.78 -9.17 1.43
CA PRO A 58 -6.82 -10.20 1.47
C PRO A 58 -8.23 -9.63 1.53
N THR A 59 -8.42 -8.41 2.05
CA THR A 59 -9.76 -7.80 2.09
C THR A 59 -10.25 -7.34 0.73
N THR A 60 -9.37 -7.01 -0.22
CA THR A 60 -9.79 -6.66 -1.59
C THR A 60 -10.41 -7.83 -2.34
N SER A 61 -9.94 -9.06 -2.09
CA SER A 61 -10.55 -10.27 -2.66
C SER A 61 -11.91 -10.62 -2.05
N MET A 62 -12.22 -10.11 -0.86
CA MET A 62 -13.53 -10.27 -0.22
C MET A 62 -14.58 -9.25 -0.69
N VAL A 63 -14.17 -8.12 -1.28
CA VAL A 63 -15.09 -7.13 -1.87
C VAL A 63 -16.10 -7.76 -2.84
N PRO A 64 -15.70 -8.60 -3.81
CA PRO A 64 -16.65 -9.24 -4.71
C PRO A 64 -17.56 -10.25 -4.01
N VAL A 65 -17.07 -10.96 -3.00
CA VAL A 65 -17.88 -11.91 -2.21
C VAL A 65 -18.99 -11.16 -1.47
N ILE A 66 -18.65 -10.08 -0.77
CA ILE A 66 -19.62 -9.26 -0.03
C ILE A 66 -20.58 -8.53 -0.99
N GLY A 67 -20.06 -8.03 -2.12
CA GLY A 67 -20.84 -7.33 -3.14
C GLY A 67 -21.90 -8.22 -3.79
N GLN A 68 -21.54 -9.47 -4.11
CA GLN A 68 -22.43 -10.44 -4.73
C GLN A 68 -23.47 -10.98 -3.74
N ASP A 69 -23.08 -11.24 -2.49
CA ASP A 69 -23.95 -11.86 -1.49
C ASP A 69 -24.98 -10.89 -0.89
N ARG A 70 -24.69 -9.58 -0.82
CA ARG A 70 -25.52 -8.64 -0.04
C ARG A 70 -26.00 -7.40 -0.76
N LEU A 71 -25.32 -6.93 -1.81
CA LEU A 71 -25.46 -5.56 -2.28
C LEU A 71 -26.10 -5.47 -3.68
N LEU A 72 -25.63 -6.24 -4.66
CA LEU A 72 -26.14 -6.25 -6.04
C LEU A 72 -26.10 -7.68 -6.60
N PRO A 73 -27.24 -8.31 -6.91
CA PRO A 73 -27.26 -9.60 -7.61
C PRO A 73 -26.86 -9.39 -9.08
N GLY A 74 -25.56 -9.31 -9.35
CA GLY A 74 -25.01 -9.17 -10.70
C GLY A 74 -23.54 -8.78 -10.73
N ALA A 75 -22.78 -9.40 -11.65
CA ALA A 75 -21.34 -9.14 -11.81
C ALA A 75 -21.03 -7.67 -12.15
N GLU A 76 -21.94 -6.96 -12.82
CA GLU A 76 -21.83 -5.54 -13.14
C GLU A 76 -21.74 -4.66 -11.88
N GLY A 77 -22.58 -4.95 -10.88
CA GLY A 77 -22.62 -4.19 -9.63
C GLY A 77 -21.36 -4.38 -8.78
N VAL A 78 -20.85 -5.61 -8.75
CA VAL A 78 -19.58 -5.94 -8.09
C VAL A 78 -18.40 -5.25 -8.78
N GLY A 79 -18.36 -5.27 -10.11
CA GLY A 79 -17.33 -4.55 -10.88
C GLY A 79 -17.35 -3.05 -10.63
N PHE A 80 -18.55 -2.46 -10.53
CA PHE A 80 -18.70 -1.04 -10.20
C PHE A 80 -18.19 -0.71 -8.79
N LEU A 81 -18.55 -1.53 -7.79
CA LEU A 81 -18.06 -1.37 -6.41
C LEU A 81 -16.53 -1.49 -6.32
N ALA A 82 -15.95 -2.51 -6.95
CA ALA A 82 -14.51 -2.69 -7.01
C ALA A 82 -13.81 -1.52 -7.71
N SER A 83 -14.45 -0.92 -8.72
CA SER A 83 -13.91 0.26 -9.41
C SER A 83 -13.85 1.49 -8.50
N MET A 84 -14.74 1.62 -7.52
CA MET A 84 -14.72 2.75 -6.58
C MET A 84 -13.43 2.79 -5.75
N ASP A 85 -12.93 1.64 -5.32
CA ASP A 85 -11.63 1.53 -4.62
C ASP A 85 -10.49 2.03 -5.52
N GLY A 86 -10.44 1.57 -6.78
CA GLY A 86 -9.45 2.03 -7.75
C GLY A 86 -9.53 3.53 -8.06
N VAL A 87 -10.74 4.08 -8.20
CA VAL A 87 -10.95 5.53 -8.39
C VAL A 87 -10.46 6.32 -7.18
N GLY A 88 -10.77 5.83 -5.97
CA GLY A 88 -10.26 6.41 -4.72
C GLY A 88 -8.74 6.42 -4.68
N ALA A 89 -8.10 5.30 -5.02
CA ALA A 89 -6.64 5.18 -5.06
C ALA A 89 -6.00 6.11 -6.10
N PHE A 90 -6.63 6.29 -7.27
CA PHE A 90 -6.18 7.21 -8.29
C PHE A 90 -6.17 8.67 -7.79
N PHE A 91 -7.29 9.13 -7.22
CA PHE A 91 -7.35 10.48 -6.65
C PHE A 91 -6.44 10.66 -5.43
N GLY A 92 -6.32 9.63 -4.60
CA GLY A 92 -5.43 9.62 -3.46
C GLY A 92 -3.96 9.77 -3.88
N ALA A 93 -3.54 9.03 -4.91
CA ALA A 93 -2.20 9.15 -5.48
C ALA A 93 -1.94 10.55 -6.06
N LEU A 94 -2.93 11.15 -6.74
CA LEU A 94 -2.81 12.52 -7.26
C LEU A 94 -2.71 13.57 -6.14
N LEU A 95 -3.52 13.42 -5.09
CA LEU A 95 -3.46 14.27 -3.88
C LEU A 95 -2.11 14.17 -3.20
N ILE A 96 -1.58 12.97 -3.06
CA ILE A 96 -0.25 12.73 -2.49
C ILE A 96 0.81 13.37 -3.38
N ALA A 97 0.77 13.15 -4.70
CA ALA A 97 1.74 13.73 -5.61
C ALA A 97 1.74 15.28 -5.59
N GLY A 98 0.58 15.91 -5.39
CA GLY A 98 0.46 17.37 -5.35
C GLY A 98 0.71 18.01 -3.98
N LEU A 99 0.32 17.36 -2.88
CA LEU A 99 0.28 17.98 -1.55
C LEU A 99 1.22 17.32 -0.52
N ALA A 100 1.72 16.11 -0.78
CA ALA A 100 2.57 15.44 0.19
C ALA A 100 3.92 16.14 0.31
N ARG A 101 4.35 16.38 1.55
CA ARG A 101 5.66 16.93 1.89
C ARG A 101 6.53 15.84 2.52
N PRO A 102 7.85 15.82 2.29
CA PRO A 102 8.77 14.82 2.84
C PRO A 102 8.60 14.62 4.36
N ASP A 103 8.41 15.72 5.09
CA ASP A 103 8.24 15.72 6.56
C ASP A 103 6.98 14.97 7.03
N ARG A 104 5.99 14.78 6.14
CA ARG A 104 4.71 14.16 6.43
C ARG A 104 4.57 12.76 5.85
N TYR A 105 5.53 12.26 5.08
CA TYR A 105 5.40 10.97 4.40
C TYR A 105 5.16 9.82 5.38
N GLY A 106 5.88 9.78 6.50
CA GLY A 106 5.67 8.75 7.53
C GLY A 106 4.26 8.79 8.14
N ARG A 107 3.70 9.98 8.35
CA ARG A 107 2.34 10.14 8.90
C ARG A 107 1.27 9.79 7.87
N LEU A 108 1.45 10.19 6.61
CA LEU A 108 0.55 9.84 5.51
C LEU A 108 0.56 8.34 5.25
N TYR A 109 1.71 7.70 5.35
CA TYR A 109 1.86 6.26 5.20
C TYR A 109 1.13 5.49 6.31
N VAL A 110 1.43 5.77 7.59
CA VAL A 110 0.77 5.11 8.72
C VAL A 110 -0.72 5.43 8.77
N GLY A 111 -1.07 6.70 8.59
CA GLY A 111 -2.47 7.15 8.59
C GLY A 111 -3.27 6.56 7.44
N GLY A 112 -2.67 6.47 6.24
CA GLY A 112 -3.27 5.85 5.06
C GLY A 112 -3.59 4.38 5.29
N VAL A 113 -2.61 3.60 5.73
CA VAL A 113 -2.80 2.17 6.05
C VAL A 113 -3.83 1.95 7.16
N ALA A 114 -3.76 2.74 8.24
CA ALA A 114 -4.74 2.63 9.32
C ALA A 114 -6.16 2.98 8.85
N SER A 115 -6.30 4.04 8.05
CA SER A 115 -7.59 4.45 7.48
C SER A 115 -8.15 3.39 6.53
N TYR A 116 -7.30 2.77 5.71
CA TYR A 116 -7.68 1.67 4.82
C TYR A 116 -8.27 0.50 5.61
N CYS A 117 -7.54 0.01 6.62
CA CYS A 117 -8.00 -1.11 7.44
C CYS A 117 -9.31 -0.78 8.16
N ALA A 118 -9.46 0.43 8.71
CA ALA A 118 -10.68 0.84 9.39
C ALA A 118 -11.89 0.94 8.42
N LEU A 119 -11.68 1.49 7.22
CA LEU A 119 -12.73 1.62 6.21
C LEU A 119 -13.14 0.27 5.61
N MET A 120 -12.20 -0.67 5.46
CA MET A 120 -12.51 -2.04 5.06
C MET A 120 -13.31 -2.79 6.12
N ALA A 121 -12.98 -2.60 7.40
CA ALA A 121 -13.79 -3.14 8.49
C ALA A 121 -15.21 -2.54 8.51
N LEU A 122 -15.33 -1.23 8.24
CA LEU A 122 -16.62 -0.57 8.10
C LEU A 122 -17.42 -1.10 6.90
N PHE A 123 -16.77 -1.27 5.75
CA PHE A 123 -17.38 -1.84 4.54
C PHE A 123 -18.01 -3.21 4.81
N ALA A 124 -17.31 -4.07 5.57
CA ALA A 124 -17.83 -5.40 5.93
C ALA A 124 -19.12 -5.35 6.77
N LEU A 125 -19.40 -4.25 7.48
CA LEU A 125 -20.59 -4.05 8.31
C LEU A 125 -21.74 -3.35 7.59
N LEU A 126 -21.49 -2.73 6.44
CA LEU A 126 -22.48 -1.91 5.74
C LEU A 126 -23.45 -2.76 4.90
N PRO A 127 -24.78 -2.65 5.14
CA PRO A 127 -25.78 -3.45 4.43
C PRO A 127 -26.32 -2.79 3.14
N HIS A 128 -25.84 -1.60 2.78
CA HIS A 128 -26.39 -0.81 1.67
C HIS A 128 -25.32 -0.43 0.64
N VAL A 129 -25.70 -0.41 -0.64
CA VAL A 129 -24.77 -0.24 -1.78
C VAL A 129 -24.04 1.10 -1.74
N LEU A 130 -24.78 2.19 -1.53
CA LEU A 130 -24.24 3.54 -1.60
C LEU A 130 -23.18 3.83 -0.52
N PRO A 131 -23.42 3.58 0.79
CA PRO A 131 -22.39 3.79 1.81
C PRO A 131 -21.20 2.83 1.63
N SER A 132 -21.43 1.61 1.13
CA SER A 132 -20.34 0.69 0.81
C SER A 132 -19.46 1.20 -0.32
N GLY A 133 -20.03 1.78 -1.37
CA GLY A 133 -19.27 2.42 -2.46
C GLY A 133 -18.46 3.63 -1.98
N VAL A 134 -19.03 4.47 -1.10
CA VAL A 134 -18.31 5.60 -0.48
C VAL A 134 -17.18 5.10 0.42
N ALA A 135 -17.43 4.06 1.22
CA ALA A 135 -16.41 3.46 2.08
C ALA A 135 -15.24 2.91 1.26
N LEU A 136 -15.51 2.24 0.13
CA LEU A 136 -14.47 1.74 -0.78
C LEU A 136 -13.70 2.88 -1.47
N LEU A 137 -14.38 3.94 -1.90
CA LEU A 137 -13.70 5.11 -2.48
C LEU A 137 -12.76 5.76 -1.47
N LEU A 138 -13.21 5.94 -0.22
CA LEU A 138 -12.37 6.47 0.85
C LEU A 138 -11.26 5.49 1.23
N ALA A 139 -11.53 4.17 1.18
CA ALA A 139 -10.53 3.15 1.46
C ALA A 139 -9.40 3.24 0.43
N GLY A 140 -9.71 3.25 -0.86
CA GLY A 140 -8.73 3.43 -1.92
C GLY A 140 -7.91 4.72 -1.76
N LEU A 141 -8.56 5.83 -1.39
CA LEU A 141 -7.87 7.09 -1.09
C LEU A 141 -6.85 6.92 0.04
N GLY A 142 -7.23 6.26 1.14
CA GLY A 142 -6.32 5.90 2.24
C GLY A 142 -5.22 4.93 1.82
N GLY A 143 -5.55 3.94 0.99
CA GLY A 143 -4.65 2.93 0.47
C GLY A 143 -3.51 3.52 -0.35
N SER A 144 -3.76 4.60 -1.10
CA SER A 144 -2.70 5.30 -1.84
C SER A 144 -1.58 5.84 -0.94
N GLY A 145 -1.86 6.11 0.35
CA GLY A 145 -0.86 6.49 1.34
C GLY A 145 0.23 5.43 1.55
N PHE A 146 -0.10 4.15 1.34
CA PHE A 146 0.86 3.05 1.37
C PHE A 146 1.93 3.20 0.28
N SER A 147 1.57 3.69 -0.90
CA SER A 147 2.47 3.84 -2.06
C SER A 147 3.48 5.00 -1.94
N ILE A 148 3.48 5.75 -0.83
CA ILE A 148 4.41 6.85 -0.58
C ILE A 148 5.82 6.35 -0.23
N MET A 149 5.91 5.16 0.38
CA MET A 149 7.16 4.55 0.88
C MET A 149 7.51 3.32 0.06
#